data_AF-A0A4Q3BT60-F1
#
_entry.id   AF-A0A4Q3BT60-F1
#
_cell.length_a   1.000
_cell.length_b   1.000
_cell.length_c   1.000
_cell.angle_alpha   90.00
_cell.angle_beta   90.00
_cell.angle_gamma   90.00
#
_symmetry.space_group_name_H-M   'P 1'
#
loop_
_entity.id
_entity.type
_entity.pdbx_description
1 polymer ?
#
loop_
_entity_poly.entity_id
_entity_poly.type
_entity_poly.pdbx_seq_one_letter_code
_entity_poly.pdbx_strand_id
1 'polypeptide(L)'
;MAITLLYGCCQVETTARDLGAVRRFMIDMLGAGPTEQVLAKQIAALFPPGQYDIDHLDCGEAVFQINQPSASMTYGGCSSIHWAYLDRIGPCVTNLNFFVDDYAHPRDLLASMGAETHIEG
;
A
#
# COMPACT_ATOMS: atom_id res chain seq x y z
N MET A 1 4.26 26.94 4.91
CA MET A 1 4.06 26.23 6.19
C MET A 1 4.49 24.78 6.00
N ALA A 2 4.90 24.08 7.05
CA ALA A 2 5.31 22.68 6.96
C ALA A 2 4.10 21.74 7.11
N ILE A 3 4.19 20.53 6.55
CA ILE A 3 3.20 19.46 6.76
C ILE A 3 3.38 18.91 8.18
N THR A 4 2.28 18.81 8.93
CA THR A 4 2.26 18.16 10.25
C THR A 4 1.89 16.69 10.07
N LEU A 5 2.75 15.79 10.57
CA LEU A 5 2.43 14.37 10.63
C LEU A 5 1.81 14.05 11.99
N LEU A 6 0.70 13.32 12.00
CA LEU A 6 0.07 12.82 13.24
C LEU A 6 0.95 11.76 13.92
N TYR A 7 1.62 10.95 13.10
CA TYR A 7 2.51 9.87 13.49
C TYR A 7 3.69 9.81 12.50
N GLY A 8 4.70 8.97 12.75
CA GLY A 8 5.74 8.67 11.77
C GLY A 8 5.19 7.97 10.52
N CYS A 9 6.07 7.35 9.72
CA CYS A 9 5.61 6.46 8.64
C CYS A 9 4.85 5.28 9.26
N CYS A 10 3.52 5.27 9.12
CA CYS A 10 2.68 4.25 9.77
C CYS A 10 2.55 2.99 8.95
N GLN A 11 2.58 3.11 7.62
CA GLN A 11 2.32 1.97 6.76
C GLN A 11 3.26 1.94 5.56
N VAL A 12 4.01 0.84 5.46
CA VAL A 12 4.84 0.50 4.32
C VAL A 12 4.01 -0.37 3.39
N GLU A 13 3.74 0.14 2.20
CA GLU A 13 3.00 -0.60 1.20
C GLU A 13 3.94 -1.31 0.26
N THR A 14 3.69 -2.60 0.03
CA THR A 14 4.52 -3.49 -0.76
C THR A 14 3.67 -4.26 -1.75
N THR A 15 4.31 -4.81 -2.77
CA THR A 15 3.66 -5.64 -3.76
C THR A 15 4.41 -6.94 -3.97
N ALA A 16 3.68 -8.03 -4.13
CA ALA A 16 4.22 -9.37 -4.28
C ALA A 16 3.36 -10.25 -5.19
N ARG A 17 3.97 -11.31 -5.75
CA ARG A 17 3.25 -12.31 -6.57
C ARG A 17 2.52 -13.35 -5.75
N ASP A 18 3.01 -13.63 -4.54
CA ASP A 18 2.48 -14.64 -3.63
C ASP A 18 2.42 -14.06 -2.21
N LEU A 19 1.22 -13.64 -1.84
CA LEU A 19 0.87 -13.09 -0.54
C LEU A 19 1.14 -14.09 0.59
N GLY A 20 0.87 -15.37 0.35
CA GLY A 20 1.09 -16.43 1.34
C GLY A 20 2.57 -16.66 1.62
N ALA A 21 3.42 -16.59 0.59
CA ALA A 21 4.87 -16.69 0.74
C ALA A 21 5.45 -15.52 1.53
N VAL A 22 5.02 -14.28 1.21
CA VAL A 22 5.47 -13.10 1.95
C VAL A 22 4.98 -13.14 3.39
N ARG A 23 3.72 -13.52 3.64
CA ARG A 23 3.19 -13.67 4.99
C ARG A 23 4.04 -14.63 5.84
N ARG A 24 4.34 -15.82 5.31
CA ARG A 24 5.22 -16.78 5.99
C ARG A 24 6.59 -16.18 6.29
N PHE A 25 7.21 -15.56 5.30
CA PHE A 25 8.53 -14.92 5.48
C PHE A 25 8.50 -13.85 6.59
N MET A 26 7.50 -12.96 6.58
CA MET A 26 7.38 -11.88 7.56
C MET A 26 7.18 -12.43 8.98
N ILE A 27 6.33 -13.44 9.14
CA ILE A 27 6.11 -14.10 10.42
C ILE A 27 7.39 -14.81 10.89
N ASP A 28 7.97 -15.65 10.04
CA ASP A 28 9.06 -16.54 10.43
C ASP A 28 10.38 -15.78 10.69
N MET A 29 10.66 -14.74 9.88
CA MET A 29 11.95 -14.04 9.92
C MET A 29 11.91 -12.76 10.75
N LEU A 30 10.77 -12.05 10.77
CA LEU A 30 10.66 -10.75 11.43
C LEU A 30 9.79 -10.79 12.69
N GLY A 31 9.12 -11.92 12.96
CA GLY A 31 8.18 -12.02 14.07
C GLY A 31 6.93 -11.18 13.86
N ALA A 32 6.57 -10.91 12.60
CA ALA A 32 5.39 -10.13 12.28
C ALA A 32 4.08 -10.85 12.66
N GLY A 33 3.03 -10.08 12.95
CA GLY A 33 1.70 -10.58 13.29
C GLY A 33 0.63 -10.12 12.29
N PRO A 34 -0.54 -10.78 12.23
CA PRO A 34 -1.68 -10.27 11.48
C PRO A 34 -2.29 -9.06 12.20
N THR A 35 -2.42 -7.95 11.49
CA THR A 35 -3.11 -6.74 11.95
C THR A 35 -4.19 -6.32 10.96
N GLU A 36 -5.12 -5.46 11.38
CA GLU A 36 -6.09 -4.77 10.50
C GLU A 36 -6.84 -5.65 9.47
N GLN A 37 -7.04 -6.93 9.79
CA GLN A 37 -7.54 -7.93 8.83
C GLN A 37 -8.94 -7.64 8.29
N VAL A 38 -9.75 -6.87 9.02
CA VAL A 38 -11.06 -6.41 8.54
C VAL A 38 -10.89 -5.35 7.46
N LEU A 39 -9.97 -4.40 7.66
CA LEU A 39 -9.67 -3.34 6.69
C LEU A 39 -9.05 -3.93 5.43
N ALA A 40 -8.08 -4.84 5.54
CA ALA A 40 -7.52 -5.54 4.39
C ALA A 40 -8.62 -6.23 3.55
N LYS A 41 -9.56 -6.93 4.20
CA LYS A 41 -10.70 -7.55 3.49
C LYS A 41 -11.63 -6.53 2.83
N GLN A 42 -11.87 -5.39 3.48
CA GLN A 42 -12.68 -4.31 2.91
C GLN A 42 -12.01 -3.71 1.67
N ILE A 43 -10.70 -3.47 1.72
CA ILE A 43 -9.92 -2.98 0.58
C ILE A 43 -9.94 -3.99 -0.57
N ALA A 44 -9.68 -5.28 -0.30
CA ALA A 44 -9.76 -6.34 -1.31
C ALA A 44 -11.12 -6.35 -2.02
N ALA A 45 -12.21 -6.15 -1.25
CA ALA A 45 -13.57 -6.15 -1.77
C ALA A 45 -13.93 -4.94 -2.66
N LEU A 46 -13.08 -3.89 -2.69
CA LEU A 46 -13.26 -2.78 -3.64
C LEU A 46 -12.93 -3.18 -5.09
N PHE A 47 -12.25 -4.31 -5.28
CA PHE A 47 -11.83 -4.81 -6.57
C PHE A 47 -12.62 -6.07 -6.96
N PRO A 48 -12.79 -6.35 -8.27
CA PRO A 48 -13.43 -7.58 -8.71
C PRO A 48 -12.73 -8.82 -8.15
N PRO A 49 -13.47 -9.92 -7.87
CA PRO A 49 -12.87 -11.15 -7.34
C PRO A 49 -11.69 -11.64 -8.19
N GLY A 50 -10.59 -11.99 -7.52
CA GLY A 50 -9.37 -12.49 -8.16
C GLY A 50 -8.48 -11.42 -8.81
N GLN A 51 -8.85 -10.13 -8.74
CA GLN A 51 -8.03 -9.03 -9.24
C GLN A 51 -7.00 -8.54 -8.23
N TYR A 52 -7.31 -8.64 -6.94
CA TYR A 52 -6.50 -8.04 -5.88
C TYR A 52 -6.71 -8.78 -4.57
N ASP A 53 -5.61 -9.27 -4.00
CA ASP A 53 -5.56 -9.70 -2.61
C ASP A 53 -4.64 -8.78 -1.82
N ILE A 54 -4.92 -8.64 -0.53
CA ILE A 54 -4.15 -7.79 0.36
C ILE A 54 -4.07 -8.43 1.74
N ASP A 55 -2.95 -8.19 2.41
CA ASP A 55 -2.76 -8.54 3.81
C ASP A 55 -2.10 -7.38 4.55
N HIS A 56 -2.43 -7.28 5.83
CA HIS A 56 -1.85 -6.30 6.75
C HIS A 56 -1.11 -7.04 7.86
N LEU A 57 0.19 -6.80 7.99
CA LEU A 57 1.03 -7.39 9.03
C LEU A 57 1.71 -6.32 9.86
N ASP A 58 1.71 -6.44 11.18
CA ASP A 58 2.47 -5.56 12.06
C ASP A 58 3.83 -6.16 12.41
N CYS A 59 4.85 -5.31 12.51
CA CYS A 59 6.17 -5.69 12.99
C CYS A 59 6.72 -4.55 13.86
N GLY A 60 6.48 -4.65 15.16
CA GLY A 60 6.73 -3.55 16.09
C GLY A 60 5.72 -2.41 15.88
N GLU A 61 6.19 -1.22 15.56
CA GLU A 61 5.33 -0.04 15.31
C GLU A 61 5.00 0.16 13.82
N ALA A 62 5.56 -0.66 12.92
CA ALA A 62 5.32 -0.56 11.49
C ALA A 62 4.20 -1.51 11.05
N VAL A 63 3.29 -0.99 10.22
CA VAL A 63 2.31 -1.82 9.49
C VAL A 63 2.80 -2.04 8.06
N PHE A 64 2.78 -3.28 7.61
CA PHE A 64 3.07 -3.67 6.24
C PHE A 64 1.76 -4.00 5.52
N GLN A 65 1.40 -3.19 4.54
CA GLN A 65 0.36 -3.53 3.58
C GLN A 65 1.00 -4.30 2.43
N ILE A 66 0.65 -5.57 2.26
CA ILE A 66 1.20 -6.43 1.23
C ILE A 66 0.10 -6.69 0.20
N ASN A 67 0.31 -6.19 -1.00
CA ASN A 67 -0.63 -6.29 -2.09
C ASN A 67 -0.23 -7.37 -3.08
N GLN A 68 -1.19 -8.17 -3.51
CA GLN A 68 -1.05 -9.13 -4.60
C GLN A 68 -2.01 -8.74 -5.73
N PRO A 69 -1.56 -7.88 -6.67
CA PRO A 69 -2.34 -7.56 -7.86
C PRO A 69 -2.32 -8.73 -8.85
N SER A 70 -3.44 -8.93 -9.54
CA SER A 70 -3.46 -9.79 -10.73
C SER A 70 -2.81 -9.09 -11.92
N ALA A 71 -2.34 -9.88 -12.90
CA ALA A 71 -1.80 -9.35 -14.15
C ALA A 71 -2.82 -8.54 -14.98
N SER A 72 -4.11 -8.82 -14.78
CA SER A 72 -5.21 -8.15 -15.46
C SER A 72 -5.75 -6.95 -14.68
N MET A 73 -5.18 -6.62 -13.53
CA MET A 73 -5.67 -5.52 -12.72
C MET A 73 -5.41 -4.20 -13.42
N THR A 74 -6.48 -3.45 -13.68
CA THR A 74 -6.42 -2.13 -14.29
C THR A 74 -7.04 -1.08 -13.38
N TYR A 75 -6.47 0.13 -13.39
CA TYR A 75 -7.00 1.31 -12.72
C TYR A 75 -7.00 2.48 -13.73
N GLY A 76 -8.14 3.15 -13.89
CA GLY A 76 -8.28 4.24 -14.87
C GLY A 76 -8.01 3.84 -16.33
N GLY A 77 -8.21 2.56 -16.69
CA GLY A 77 -7.91 2.03 -18.03
C GLY A 77 -6.44 1.68 -18.28
N CYS A 78 -5.56 1.90 -17.31
CA CYS A 78 -4.15 1.54 -17.34
C CYS A 78 -3.89 0.32 -16.45
N SER A 79 -2.77 -0.39 -16.67
CA SER A 79 -2.31 -1.41 -15.72
C SER A 79 -2.14 -0.80 -14.33
N SER A 80 -2.53 -1.52 -13.27
CA SER A 80 -2.37 -1.02 -11.91
C SER A 80 -0.89 -0.76 -11.61
N ILE A 81 -0.61 0.29 -10.84
CA ILE A 81 0.77 0.66 -10.49
C ILE A 81 1.49 -0.48 -9.75
N HIS A 82 0.74 -1.23 -8.94
CA HIS A 82 1.21 -2.44 -8.27
C HIS A 82 1.66 -3.51 -9.27
N TRP A 83 0.85 -3.83 -10.28
CA TRP A 83 1.27 -4.81 -11.29
C TRP A 83 2.43 -4.29 -12.13
N ALA A 84 2.38 -3.03 -12.56
CA ALA A 84 3.42 -2.42 -13.38
C ALA A 84 4.80 -2.48 -12.70
N TYR A 85 4.88 -2.20 -11.39
CA TYR A 85 6.13 -2.36 -10.64
C TYR A 85 6.51 -3.82 -10.45
N LEU A 86 5.56 -4.69 -10.10
CA LEU A 86 5.81 -6.11 -9.91
C LEU A 86 6.37 -6.79 -11.17
N ASP A 87 5.88 -6.39 -12.33
CA ASP A 87 6.33 -6.90 -13.63
C ASP A 87 7.72 -6.38 -13.98
N ARG A 88 7.97 -5.09 -13.75
CA ARG A 88 9.23 -4.44 -14.12
C ARG A 88 10.41 -4.84 -13.23
N ILE A 89 10.20 -4.91 -11.91
CA ILE A 89 11.31 -5.05 -10.94
C ILE A 89 11.11 -6.15 -9.90
N GLY A 90 9.98 -6.88 -9.94
CA GLY A 90 9.65 -7.89 -8.94
C GLY A 90 9.08 -7.31 -7.65
N PRO A 91 9.03 -8.10 -6.56
CA PRO A 91 8.50 -7.66 -5.29
C PRO A 91 9.24 -6.43 -4.75
N CYS A 92 8.50 -5.40 -4.33
CA CYS A 92 9.06 -4.11 -3.95
C CYS A 92 8.15 -3.33 -3.01
N VAL A 93 8.71 -2.29 -2.39
CA VAL A 93 7.94 -1.24 -1.72
C VAL A 93 7.35 -0.34 -2.80
N THR A 94 6.04 -0.09 -2.74
CA THR A 94 5.33 0.76 -3.70
C THR A 94 5.00 2.13 -3.13
N ASN A 95 4.57 2.21 -1.86
CA ASN A 95 4.25 3.49 -1.21
C ASN A 95 4.75 3.53 0.25
N LEU A 96 5.00 4.74 0.73
CA LEU A 96 5.14 5.06 2.14
C LEU A 96 3.97 5.97 2.52
N ASN A 97 3.18 5.54 3.49
CA ASN A 97 1.95 6.24 3.87
C ASN A 97 2.15 6.97 5.20
N PHE A 98 1.74 8.23 5.21
CA PHE A 98 1.85 9.13 6.36
C PHE A 98 0.46 9.67 6.71
N PHE A 99 0.11 9.64 7.99
CA PHE A 99 -1.12 10.26 8.47
C PHE A 99 -0.88 11.74 8.74
N VAL A 100 -1.76 12.56 8.19
CA VAL A 100 -1.76 14.01 8.33
C VAL A 100 -3.04 14.47 9.01
N ASP A 101 -2.96 15.58 9.73
CA ASP A 101 -4.09 16.17 10.46
C ASP A 101 -5.08 16.88 9.52
N ASP A 102 -4.56 17.48 8.46
CA ASP A 102 -5.30 18.09 7.37
C ASP A 102 -4.79 17.46 6.06
N TYR A 103 -5.67 16.81 5.29
CA TYR A 103 -5.33 16.25 3.99
C TYR A 103 -5.20 17.32 2.89
N ALA A 104 -6.00 18.39 2.96
CA ALA A 104 -6.04 19.41 1.92
C ALA A 104 -4.73 20.22 1.88
N HIS A 105 -4.21 20.59 3.06
CA HIS A 105 -2.96 21.33 3.16
C HIS A 105 -1.74 20.66 2.49
N PRO A 106 -1.35 19.41 2.81
CA PRO A 106 -0.23 18.72 2.18
C PRO A 106 -0.48 18.45 0.70
N ARG A 107 -1.71 18.13 0.29
CA ARG A 107 -2.06 17.97 -1.13
C ARG A 107 -1.74 19.23 -1.91
N ASP A 108 -2.25 20.38 -1.46
CA ASP A 108 -2.08 21.65 -2.16
C ASP A 108 -0.62 22.12 -2.14
N LEU A 109 0.08 21.91 -1.01
CA LEU A 109 1.48 22.24 -0.88
C LEU A 109 2.35 21.39 -1.83
N LEU A 110 2.16 20.07 -1.87
CA LEU A 110 2.90 19.17 -2.76
C LEU A 110 2.61 19.50 -4.23
N ALA A 111 1.35 19.77 -4.58
CA ALA A 111 0.97 20.19 -5.93
C ALA A 111 1.67 21.51 -6.32
N SER A 112 1.79 22.48 -5.41
CA SER A 112 2.51 23.74 -5.66
C SER A 112 4.02 23.54 -5.90
N MET A 113 4.57 22.40 -5.46
CA MET A 113 5.96 21.98 -5.70
C MET A 113 6.12 21.11 -6.95
N GLY A 114 5.05 20.89 -7.71
CA GLY A 114 5.06 20.08 -8.92
C GLY A 114 4.84 18.57 -8.69
N ALA A 115 4.38 18.16 -7.50
CA ALA A 115 3.95 16.78 -7.30
C ALA A 115 2.65 16.50 -8.08
N GLU A 116 2.55 15.29 -8.63
CA GLU A 116 1.36 14.81 -9.32
C GLU A 116 0.50 13.97 -8.37
N THR A 117 -0.80 14.23 -8.36
CA THR A 117 -1.77 13.37 -7.66
C THR A 117 -2.12 12.20 -8.55
N HIS A 118 -1.75 10.98 -8.14
CA HIS A 118 -2.02 9.77 -8.93
C HIS A 118 -3.35 9.09 -8.57
N ILE A 119 -3.87 9.30 -7.36
CA ILE A 119 -5.14 8.73 -6.87
C ILE A 119 -5.84 9.81 -6.04
N GLU A 120 -7.08 10.15 -6.38
CA GLU A 120 -7.95 10.98 -5.51
C GLU A 120 -8.85 10.06 -4.67
N GLY A 121 -8.93 10.35 -3.37
CA GLY A 121 -9.82 9.69 -2.41
C GLY A 121 -11.13 10.43 -2.21
#